data_AF-A0A0B6XYH3-F1
#
_entry.id   AF-A0A0B6XYH3-F1
#
_cell.length_a   1.000
_cell.length_b   1.000
_cell.length_c   1.000
_cell.angle_alpha   90.00
_cell.angle_beta   90.00
_cell.angle_gamma   90.00
#
_symmetry.space_group_name_H-M   'P 1'
#
loop_
_entity.id
_entity.type
_entity.pdbx_description
1 polymer ?
#
loop_
_entity_poly.entity_id
_entity_poly.type
_entity_poly.pdbx_seq_one_letter_code
_entity_poly.pdbx_strand_id
1 'polypeptide(L)' 'MNGNKDDNPVNLGPSEKLSVKPKDFEFLKVIGKGSFGKVLLARHKTEDCVYAVKVLQKQAIMKRNEAKHIMAERNVL' A
#
# COMPACT_ATOMS: atom_id res chain seq x y z
N MET A 1 19.14 8.94 -27.87
CA MET A 1 19.19 9.62 -26.57
C MET A 1 17.77 9.71 -26.02
N ASN A 2 17.64 9.63 -24.69
CA ASN A 2 16.45 9.81 -23.84
C ASN A 2 15.53 8.62 -23.54
N GLY A 3 15.39 8.38 -22.24
CA GLY A 3 14.35 7.58 -21.62
C GLY A 3 14.83 6.93 -20.31
N ASN A 4 15.37 7.72 -19.38
CA ASN A 4 15.78 7.28 -18.05
C ASN A 4 14.59 6.54 -17.39
N LYS A 5 14.66 5.21 -17.34
CA LYS A 5 13.75 4.39 -16.54
C LYS A 5 14.29 4.41 -15.13
N ASP A 6 13.80 5.36 -14.33
CA ASP A 6 13.96 5.31 -12.88
C ASP A 6 13.11 4.15 -12.34
N ASP A 7 13.51 2.91 -12.64
CA ASP A 7 13.04 1.66 -12.05
C ASP A 7 13.65 1.49 -10.64
N ASN A 8 13.81 2.58 -9.89
CA ASN A 8 14.31 2.50 -8.54
C ASN A 8 13.17 2.00 -7.64
N PRO A 9 13.27 0.80 -7.03
CA PRO A 9 12.20 0.24 -6.22
C PRO A 9 11.92 1.16 -5.02
N VAL A 10 10.73 1.78 -4.99
CA VAL A 10 10.34 2.69 -3.91
C VAL A 10 10.28 1.93 -2.59
N ASN A 11 11.18 2.32 -1.68
CA ASN A 11 11.31 1.77 -0.34
C ASN A 11 10.47 2.62 0.64
N LEU A 12 9.36 2.06 1.12
CA LEU A 12 8.50 2.64 2.17
C LEU A 12 8.82 2.00 3.53
N GLY A 13 10.10 1.76 3.80
CA GLY A 13 10.55 1.03 4.98
C GLY A 13 10.20 -0.47 4.99
N PRO A 14 10.72 -1.22 5.96
CA PRO A 14 10.41 -2.63 6.14
C PRO A 14 8.94 -2.85 6.52
N SER A 15 8.44 -4.07 6.30
CA SER A 15 7.14 -4.48 6.85
C SER A 15 7.32 -5.05 8.25
N GLU A 16 6.65 -4.50 9.26
CA GLU A 16 6.74 -5.02 10.65
C GLU A 16 6.20 -6.45 10.78
N LYS A 17 5.23 -6.84 9.93
CA LYS A 17 4.84 -8.25 9.72
C LYS A 17 5.38 -8.74 8.38
N LEU A 18 6.39 -9.61 8.43
CA LEU A 18 7.02 -10.25 7.27
C LEU A 18 6.15 -11.32 6.59
N SER A 19 5.07 -11.77 7.25
CA SER A 19 4.32 -12.97 6.84
C SER A 19 3.21 -12.71 5.82
N VAL A 20 2.58 -11.52 5.83
CA VAL A 20 1.32 -11.29 5.11
C VAL A 20 1.58 -10.58 3.78
N LYS A 21 1.12 -11.17 2.67
CA LYS A 21 1.31 -10.67 1.29
C LYS A 21 -0.05 -10.35 0.66
N PRO A 22 -0.11 -9.43 -0.33
CA PRO A 22 -1.36 -9.11 -1.03
C PRO A 22 -2.06 -10.33 -1.64
N LYS A 23 -1.30 -11.35 -2.06
CA LYS A 23 -1.83 -12.59 -2.65
C LYS A 23 -2.63 -13.46 -1.67
N ASP A 24 -2.44 -13.24 -0.37
CA ASP A 24 -3.12 -14.00 0.69
C ASP A 24 -4.54 -13.47 0.90
N PHE A 25 -4.90 -12.37 0.24
CA PHE A 25 -6.23 -11.79 0.28
C PHE A 25 -7.01 -12.01 -1.01
N GLU A 26 -8.32 -12.12 -0.85
CA GLU A 26 -9.31 -11.90 -1.90
C GLU A 26 -9.84 -10.47 -1.78
N PHE A 27 -9.67 -9.65 -2.82
CA PHE A 27 -10.15 -8.27 -2.83
C PHE A 27 -11.58 -8.19 -3.35
N LEU A 28 -12.51 -7.78 -2.50
CA LEU A 28 -13.94 -7.86 -2.75
C LEU A 28 -14.49 -6.56 -3.37
N LYS A 29 -14.27 -5.42 -2.72
CA LYS A 29 -14.89 -4.14 -3.10
C LYS A 29 -14.04 -2.95 -2.70
N VAL A 30 -14.04 -1.88 -3.50
CA VAL A 30 -13.51 -0.57 -3.07
C VAL A 30 -14.48 0.07 -2.09
N ILE A 31 -14.01 0.34 -0.87
CA ILE A 31 -14.79 0.97 0.19
C ILE A 31 -14.35 2.42 0.48
N GLY A 32 -13.21 2.85 -0.06
CA GLY A 32 -12.76 4.23 0.07
C GLY A 32 -11.79 4.63 -1.04
N LYS A 33 -11.77 5.92 -1.37
CA LYS A 33 -10.80 6.53 -2.28
C LYS A 33 -10.20 7.74 -1.59
N GLY A 34 -8.88 7.92 -1.69
CA GLY A 34 -8.18 9.03 -1.07
C GLY A 34 -7.05 9.55 -1.96
N SER A 35 -6.38 10.59 -1.50
CA SER A 35 -5.36 11.33 -2.25
C SER A 35 -4.19 10.48 -2.74
N PHE A 36 -3.85 9.41 -2.02
CA PHE A 36 -2.69 8.56 -2.28
C PHE A 36 -3.06 7.13 -2.68
N GLY A 37 -4.35 6.83 -2.88
CA GLY A 37 -4.78 5.50 -3.26
C GLY A 37 -6.23 5.16 -2.90
N LYS A 38 -6.48 3.88 -2.62
CA LYS A 38 -7.84 3.35 -2.35
C LYS A 38 -7.84 2.34 -1.22
N VAL A 39 -8.97 2.23 -0.53
CA VAL A 39 -9.21 1.22 0.50
C VAL A 39 -10.11 0.14 -0.10
N LEU A 40 -9.67 -1.10 0.01
CA LEU A 40 -10.38 -2.29 -0.47
C LEU A 40 -10.87 -3.10 0.74
N LEU A 41 -12.12 -3.52 0.73
CA LEU A 41 -12.59 -4.63 1.55
C LEU A 41 -11.94 -5.90 1.00
N ALA A 42 -11.25 -6.63 1.86
CA ALA A 42 -10.56 -7.86 1.48
C ALA A 42 -10.78 -8.94 2.52
N ARG A 43 -10.75 -10.20 2.11
CA ARG A 43 -10.85 -11.35 2.99
C ARG A 43 -9.55 -12.13 2.97
N HIS A 44 -9.01 -12.47 4.13
CA HIS A 44 -7.83 -13.33 4.21
C HIS A 44 -8.23 -14.77 3.90
N LYS A 45 -7.59 -15.38 2.90
CA LYS A 45 -8.04 -16.66 2.33
C LYS A 45 -8.00 -17.83 3.31
N THR A 46 -7.11 -17.80 4.30
CA THR A 46 -6.94 -18.90 5.26
C THR A 46 -7.64 -18.66 6.58
N GLU A 47 -7.80 -17.39 6.99
CA GLU A 47 -8.39 -17.03 8.29
C GLU A 47 -9.88 -16.71 8.17
N ASP A 48 -10.41 -16.57 6.95
CA ASP A 48 -11.77 -16.10 6.63
C ASP A 48 -12.15 -14.74 7.26
N CYS A 49 -11.17 -14.05 7.84
CA CYS A 49 -11.30 -12.74 8.43
C CYS A 49 -11.37 -11.64 7.36
N VAL A 50 -12.22 -10.64 7.60
CA VAL A 50 -12.43 -9.50 6.70
C VAL A 50 -11.64 -8.28 7.20
N TYR A 51 -10.96 -7.61 6.28
CA TYR A 51 -10.07 -6.48 6.53
C TYR A 51 -10.35 -5.32 5.57
N ALA A 52 -9.92 -4.12 5.98
CA ALA A 52 -9.78 -2.97 5.10
C ALA A 52 -8.30 -2.81 4.70
N VAL A 53 -7.99 -3.02 3.42
CA VAL A 53 -6.63 -2.91 2.88
C VAL A 53 -6.45 -1.57 2.17
N LYS A 54 -5.60 -0.70 2.71
CA LYS A 54 -5.21 0.57 2.07
C LYS A 54 -4.12 0.33 1.03
N VAL A 55 -4.46 0.46 -0.25
CA VAL A 55 -3.51 0.36 -1.37
C VAL A 55 -2.98 1.74 -1.70
N LEU A 56 -1.66 1.91 -1.59
CA LEU A 56 -0.97 3.19 -1.79
C LEU A 56 -0.24 3.23 -3.14
N GLN A 57 -0.39 4.32 -3.88
CA GLN A 57 0.33 4.58 -5.13
C GLN A 57 1.69 5.20 -4.84
N LYS A 58 2.73 4.36 -4.79
CA LYS A 58 4.10 4.78 -4.45
C LYS A 58 4.61 5.97 -5.28
N GLN A 59 4.35 5.98 -6.58
CA GLN A 59 4.75 7.09 -7.46
C GLN A 59 4.08 8.42 -7.08
N ALA A 60 2.80 8.40 -6.68
CA ALA A 60 2.08 9.60 -6.28
C ALA A 60 2.62 10.16 -4.95
N ILE A 61 2.99 9.27 -4.02
CA ILE A 61 3.59 9.64 -2.74
C ILE A 61 4.97 10.28 -2.95
N MET A 62 5.81 9.69 -3.80
CA MET A 62 7.14 10.23 -4.10
C MET A 62 7.07 11.59 -4.80
N LYS A 63 6.20 11.74 -5.81
CA LYS A 63 6.00 13.01 -6.52
C LYS A 63 5.58 14.16 -5.59
N ARG A 64 4.91 13.84 -4.49
CA ARG A 64 4.44 14.83 -3.49
C ARG A 64 5.38 14.97 -2.29
N ASN A 65 6.48 14.21 -2.25
CA ASN A 65 7.43 14.17 -1.14
C ASN A 65 6.78 13.78 0.22
N GLU A 66 5.74 12.94 0.19
CA GLU A 66 4.91 12.59 1.36
C GLU A 66 5.33 11.29 2.05
N ALA A 67 6.46 10.70 1.65
CA ALA A 67 6.89 9.39 2.16
C ALA A 67 7.04 9.38 3.68
N LYS A 68 7.60 10.44 4.27
CA LYS A 68 7.75 10.56 5.73
C LYS A 68 6.41 10.62 6.45
N HIS A 69 5.46 11.38 5.92
CA HIS A 69 4.12 11.51 6.50
C HIS A 69 3.38 10.16 6.49
N ILE A 70 3.45 9.44 5.36
CA ILE A 70 2.85 8.11 5.23
C ILE A 70 3.49 7.10 6.19
N MET A 71 4.81 7.17 6.40
CA MET A 71 5.49 6.32 7.40
C MET A 71 5.09 6.67 8.83
N ALA A 72 4.87 7.94 9.13
CA ALA A 72 4.34 8.35 10.43
C ALA A 72 2.91 7.83 10.66
N GLU A 73 2.01 7.95 9.67
CA GLU A 73 0.66 7.39 9.73
C GLU A 73 0.70 5.87 9.99
N ARG A 74 1.62 5.18 9.31
CA ARG A 74 1.81 3.73 9.47
C ARG A 74 2.24 3.34 10.88
N ASN A 75 3.13 4.10 11.51
CA ASN A 75 3.68 3.74 12.82
C ASN A 75 2.72 4.02 13.99
N VAL A 76 1.64 4.77 13.75
CA VAL A 76 0.63 5.12 14.78
C VAL A 76 -0.54 4.13 14.79
N LEU A 77 -0.73 3.37 13.70
CA LEU A 77 -1.81 2.40 13.50
C LEU A 77 -1.33 0.96 13.73
#